data_AF-A0AAD9P0E5-F1
#
_entry.id   AF-A0AAD9P0E5-F1
#
_cell.length_a   1.000
_cell.length_b   1.000
_cell.length_c   1.000
_cell.angle_alpha   90.00
_cell.angle_beta   90.00
_cell.angle_gamma   90.00
#
_symmetry.space_group_name_H-M   'P 1'
#
loop_
_entity.id
_entity.type
_entity.pdbx_description
1 polymer ?
#
loop_
_entity_poly.entity_id
_entity_poly.type
_entity_poly.pdbx_seq_one_letter_code
_entity_poly.pdbx_strand_id
1 'polypeptide(L)'
;MLTLCCLPSTDKETLVTDAGKLTILDQLLGRLKTDGHRVLIYSQMTRMIDILEEYMWHRKHTYMRLDGSSKLSDRRDMVADFQTRTDIFVFLLSTRAGGLGINLTAADTVIFYDSDWNPTVDQQAMDRAHRLGQTKQVTVYRLICKGTIEERILQRAKEKSEIQRMVISGGNFRPDVLKPKEVVSLLLDDDDMERKLRHKQKERHQKEENYKEKDRERKRKQYQYKVCPSVSLKHPFSSPSFHISLPH
;
A
#
# COMPACT_ATOMS: atom_id res chain seq x y z
N MET A 1 -25.49 6.78 32.04
CA MET A 1 -24.75 5.98 31.04
C MET A 1 -23.48 6.74 30.69
N LEU A 2 -22.35 6.39 31.32
CA LEU A 2 -21.05 7.00 31.08
C LEU A 2 -20.41 6.42 29.80
N THR A 3 -20.08 7.32 28.89
CA THR A 3 -18.84 7.38 28.10
C THR A 3 -18.37 6.10 27.38
N LEU A 4 -18.68 6.01 26.08
CA LEU A 4 -18.00 5.12 25.16
C LEU A 4 -17.43 5.93 23.98
N CYS A 5 -16.10 6.07 23.97
CA CYS A 5 -15.22 6.33 22.84
C CYS A 5 -15.64 7.39 21.80
N CYS A 6 -15.47 8.67 22.15
CA CYS A 6 -15.01 9.64 21.18
C CYS A 6 -13.50 9.39 20.98
N LEU A 7 -13.13 8.40 20.16
CA LEU A 7 -11.82 8.46 19.51
C LEU A 7 -11.91 9.67 18.57
N PRO A 8 -10.87 10.53 18.48
CA PRO A 8 -10.85 11.54 17.45
C PRO A 8 -10.98 10.78 16.13
N SER A 9 -12.11 10.94 15.45
CA SER A 9 -12.21 10.61 14.04
C SER A 9 -11.15 11.47 13.39
N THR A 10 -10.01 10.87 13.04
CA THR A 10 -8.92 11.52 12.34
C THR A 10 -9.55 12.32 11.21
N ASP A 11 -9.48 13.65 11.29
CA ASP A 11 -10.10 14.53 10.31
C ASP A 11 -9.62 14.09 8.93
N LYS A 12 -10.51 13.65 8.06
CA LYS A 12 -10.12 12.97 6.80
C LYS A 12 -9.38 13.90 5.83
N GLU A 13 -9.45 15.22 6.06
CA GLU A 13 -8.57 16.20 5.43
C GLU A 13 -7.11 16.05 5.84
N THR A 14 -6.82 15.59 7.07
CA THR A 14 -5.46 15.27 7.51
C THR A 14 -4.91 14.08 6.74
N LEU A 15 -5.72 13.08 6.37
CA LEU A 15 -5.24 11.95 5.55
C LEU A 15 -4.64 12.40 4.21
N VAL A 16 -5.27 13.39 3.56
CA VAL A 16 -4.77 13.96 2.30
C VAL A 16 -3.56 14.86 2.52
N THR A 17 -3.51 15.55 3.66
CA THR A 17 -2.45 16.49 4.03
C THR A 17 -1.18 15.78 4.52
N ASP A 18 -1.34 14.65 5.20
CA ASP A 18 -0.25 13.87 5.83
C ASP A 18 0.52 13.02 4.82
N ALA A 19 -0.10 12.70 3.68
CA ALA A 19 0.48 11.85 2.64
C ALA A 19 0.81 12.65 1.38
N GLY A 20 2.10 12.98 1.18
CA GLY A 20 2.54 13.79 0.04
C GLY A 20 2.16 13.24 -1.34
N LYS A 21 2.08 11.91 -1.51
CA LYS A 21 1.58 11.30 -2.76
C LYS A 21 0.09 11.53 -2.97
N LEU A 22 -0.72 11.45 -1.92
CA LEU A 22 -2.16 11.70 -2.00
C LEU A 22 -2.43 13.18 -2.32
N THR A 23 -1.65 14.11 -1.76
CA THR A 23 -1.78 15.53 -2.08
C THR A 23 -1.58 15.81 -3.58
N ILE A 24 -0.56 15.21 -4.18
CA ILE A 24 -0.29 15.36 -5.63
C ILE A 24 -1.36 14.64 -6.46
N LEU A 25 -1.77 13.44 -6.03
CA LEU A 25 -2.84 12.69 -6.70
C LEU A 25 -4.15 13.47 -6.70
N ASP A 26 -4.48 14.15 -5.59
CA ASP A 26 -5.68 14.97 -5.45
C ASP A 26 -5.73 16.13 -6.45
N GLN A 27 -4.62 16.88 -6.55
CA GLN A 27 -4.49 17.95 -7.53
C GLN A 27 -4.59 17.44 -8.97
N LEU A 28 -3.96 16.29 -9.25
CA LEU A 28 -3.97 15.68 -10.58
C LEU A 28 -5.38 15.19 -10.97
N LEU A 29 -6.07 14.48 -10.06
CA LEU A 29 -7.43 13.99 -10.31
C LEU A 29 -8.43 15.13 -10.46
N GLY A 30 -8.26 16.24 -9.73
CA GLY A 30 -9.10 17.43 -9.90
C GLY A 30 -9.01 18.02 -11.32
N ARG A 31 -7.80 18.10 -11.88
CA ARG A 31 -7.58 18.55 -13.26
C ARG A 31 -8.16 17.56 -14.27
N LEU A 32 -7.80 16.29 -14.16
CA LEU A 32 -8.26 15.23 -15.07
C LEU A 32 -9.79 15.10 -15.12
N LYS A 33 -10.47 15.31 -13.98
CA LYS A 33 -11.94 15.31 -13.93
C LYS A 33 -12.54 16.51 -14.65
N THR A 34 -11.92 17.68 -14.53
CA THR A 34 -12.38 18.90 -15.22
C THR A 34 -12.22 18.76 -16.73
N ASP A 35 -11.14 18.10 -17.16
CA ASP A 35 -10.83 17.84 -18.57
C ASP A 35 -11.61 16.64 -19.15
N GLY A 36 -12.37 15.91 -18.32
CA GLY A 36 -13.20 14.78 -18.76
C GLY A 36 -12.41 13.50 -19.12
N HIS A 37 -11.23 13.32 -18.55
CA HIS A 37 -10.42 12.11 -18.70
C HIS A 37 -10.95 10.96 -17.83
N ARG A 38 -10.64 9.72 -18.22
CA ARG A 38 -10.93 8.50 -17.44
C ARG A 38 -9.62 7.86 -17.01
N VAL A 39 -9.55 7.50 -15.74
CA VAL A 39 -8.27 7.22 -15.09
C VAL A 39 -8.21 5.78 -14.57
N LEU A 40 -7.14 5.06 -14.90
CA LEU A 40 -6.76 3.81 -14.24
C LEU A 40 -5.72 4.12 -13.17
N ILE A 41 -5.92 3.64 -11.95
CA ILE A 41 -4.93 3.77 -10.88
C ILE A 41 -4.46 2.38 -10.48
N TYR A 42 -3.17 2.12 -10.68
CA TYR A 42 -2.53 0.88 -10.29
C TYR A 42 -1.82 1.01 -8.94
N SER A 43 -1.99 0.00 -8.09
CA SER A 43 -1.16 -0.19 -6.90
C SER A 43 -0.80 -1.67 -6.67
N GLN A 44 0.40 -1.91 -6.14
CA GLN A 44 0.86 -3.23 -5.71
C GLN A 44 0.20 -3.67 -4.40
N MET A 45 -0.01 -2.74 -3.48
CA MET A 45 -0.55 -3.04 -2.15
C MET A 45 -2.07 -2.88 -2.12
N THR A 46 -2.80 -3.97 -1.88
CA THR A 46 -4.27 -3.92 -1.75
C THR A 46 -4.72 -3.00 -0.61
N ARG A 47 -3.95 -2.91 0.48
CA ARG A 47 -4.19 -1.95 1.57
C ARG A 47 -4.14 -0.49 1.11
N MET A 48 -3.32 -0.18 0.11
CA MET A 48 -3.29 1.16 -0.47
C MET A 48 -4.54 1.42 -1.32
N ILE A 49 -5.04 0.39 -2.00
CA ILE A 49 -6.31 0.48 -2.73
C ILE A 49 -7.47 0.74 -1.77
N ASP A 50 -7.49 0.12 -0.59
CA ASP A 50 -8.49 0.39 0.45
C ASP A 50 -8.48 1.87 0.88
N ILE A 51 -7.29 2.46 1.07
CA ILE A 51 -7.14 3.89 1.39
C ILE A 51 -7.60 4.78 0.25
N LEU A 52 -7.22 4.44 -0.99
CA LEU A 52 -7.65 5.17 -2.18
C LEU A 52 -9.16 5.12 -2.36
N GLU A 53 -9.79 3.99 -2.04
CA GLU A 53 -11.24 3.82 -2.06
C GLU A 53 -11.94 4.77 -1.08
N GLU A 54 -11.47 4.83 0.18
CA GLU A 54 -11.98 5.81 1.16
C GLU A 54 -11.81 7.26 0.69
N TYR A 55 -10.69 7.56 0.05
CA TYR A 55 -10.41 8.87 -0.54
C TYR A 55 -11.37 9.21 -1.68
N MET A 56 -11.65 8.27 -2.60
CA MET A 56 -12.58 8.47 -3.71
C MET A 56 -14.00 8.74 -3.20
N TRP A 57 -14.43 8.00 -2.16
CA TRP A 57 -15.69 8.23 -1.48
C TRP A 57 -15.77 9.64 -0.89
N HIS A 58 -14.73 10.07 -0.17
CA HIS A 58 -14.66 11.39 0.45
C HIS A 58 -14.77 12.54 -0.57
N ARG A 59 -14.06 12.43 -1.70
CA ARG A 59 -14.09 13.42 -2.78
C ARG A 59 -15.30 13.26 -3.73
N LYS A 60 -16.18 12.29 -3.49
CA LYS A 60 -17.36 11.97 -4.32
C LYS A 60 -16.98 11.72 -5.78
N HIS A 61 -15.91 10.96 -6.00
CA HIS A 61 -15.56 10.43 -7.31
C HIS A 61 -16.29 9.11 -7.54
N THR A 62 -16.81 8.91 -8.74
CA THR A 62 -17.32 7.62 -9.17
C THR A 62 -16.14 6.71 -9.50
N TYR A 63 -16.10 5.53 -8.86
CA TYR A 63 -15.00 4.61 -9.03
C TYR A 63 -15.47 3.15 -9.10
N MET A 64 -14.62 2.31 -9.68
CA MET A 64 -14.70 0.85 -9.58
C MET A 64 -13.40 0.30 -9.03
N ARG A 65 -13.47 -0.88 -8.41
CA ARG A 65 -12.31 -1.56 -7.82
C ARG A 65 -12.23 -2.98 -8.35
N LEU A 66 -11.06 -3.39 -8.82
CA LEU A 66 -10.81 -4.76 -9.24
C LEU A 66 -9.46 -5.24 -8.73
N ASP A 67 -9.53 -6.25 -7.88
CA ASP A 67 -8.39 -6.90 -7.26
C ASP A 67 -8.49 -8.44 -7.36
N GLY A 68 -7.57 -9.13 -6.68
CA GLY A 68 -7.50 -10.59 -6.66
C GLY A 68 -8.62 -11.28 -5.88
N SER A 69 -9.40 -10.56 -5.08
CA SER A 69 -10.48 -11.12 -4.25
C SER A 69 -11.82 -11.25 -4.98
N SER A 70 -11.99 -10.56 -6.11
CA SER A 70 -13.24 -10.57 -6.89
C SER A 70 -13.45 -11.89 -7.63
N LYS A 71 -14.70 -12.37 -7.70
CA LYS A 71 -15.05 -13.56 -8.48
C LYS A 71 -14.86 -13.31 -9.98
N LEU A 72 -14.67 -14.39 -10.75
CA LEU A 72 -14.39 -14.29 -12.17
C LEU A 72 -15.56 -13.73 -13.00
N SER A 73 -16.81 -14.04 -12.62
CA SER A 73 -18.03 -13.47 -13.22
C SER A 73 -18.04 -11.95 -13.05
N ASP A 74 -17.96 -11.51 -11.79
CA ASP A 74 -18.10 -10.12 -11.38
C ASP A 74 -16.99 -9.26 -12.02
N ARG A 75 -15.82 -9.85 -12.22
CA ARG A 75 -14.71 -9.22 -12.94
C ARG A 75 -15.07 -8.85 -14.38
N ARG A 76 -15.75 -9.74 -15.12
CA ARG A 76 -16.13 -9.47 -16.51
C ARG A 76 -17.16 -8.36 -16.58
N ASP A 77 -18.14 -8.40 -15.67
CA ASP A 77 -19.21 -7.42 -15.59
C ASP A 77 -18.64 -6.03 -15.25
N MET A 78 -17.74 -5.93 -14.27
CA MET A 78 -17.07 -4.67 -13.93
C MET A 78 -16.27 -4.08 -15.10
N VAL A 79 -15.57 -4.92 -15.87
CA VAL A 79 -14.82 -4.47 -17.05
C VAL A 79 -15.76 -4.01 -18.16
N ALA A 80 -16.86 -4.73 -18.39
CA ALA A 80 -17.88 -4.34 -19.37
C ALA A 80 -18.57 -3.04 -18.97
N ASP A 81 -18.90 -2.87 -17.70
CA ASP A 81 -19.47 -1.65 -17.16
C ASP A 81 -18.53 -0.48 -17.35
N PHE A 82 -17.25 -0.60 -16.98
CA PHE A 82 -16.28 0.49 -17.19
C PHE A 82 -16.12 0.90 -18.66
N GLN A 83 -16.26 -0.06 -19.59
CA GLN A 83 -16.15 0.20 -21.02
C GLN A 83 -17.39 0.90 -21.59
N THR A 84 -18.58 0.54 -21.11
CA THR A 84 -19.87 1.04 -21.63
C THR A 84 -20.33 2.32 -20.93
N ARG A 85 -20.10 2.42 -19.63
CA ARG A 85 -20.53 3.53 -18.78
C ARG A 85 -19.50 4.65 -18.77
N THR A 86 -19.96 5.86 -19.06
CA THR A 86 -19.13 7.07 -19.06
C THR A 86 -19.18 7.84 -17.74
N ASP A 87 -20.08 7.47 -16.82
CA ASP A 87 -20.21 8.11 -15.51
C ASP A 87 -19.11 7.71 -14.54
N ILE A 88 -18.33 6.66 -14.84
CA ILE A 88 -17.27 6.14 -13.99
C ILE A 88 -15.96 6.85 -14.32
N PHE A 89 -15.44 7.58 -13.35
CA PHE A 89 -14.23 8.39 -13.51
C PHE A 89 -12.94 7.59 -13.29
N VAL A 90 -12.88 6.79 -12.23
CA VAL A 90 -11.67 6.07 -11.82
C VAL A 90 -11.86 4.56 -11.77
N PHE A 91 -10.88 3.80 -12.25
CA PHE A 91 -10.79 2.35 -12.01
C PHE A 91 -9.55 2.06 -11.17
N LEU A 92 -9.76 1.63 -9.93
CA LEU A 92 -8.72 1.16 -9.01
C LEU A 92 -8.36 -0.29 -9.31
N LEU A 93 -7.09 -0.54 -9.59
CA LEU A 93 -6.59 -1.84 -10.01
C LEU A 93 -5.39 -2.25 -9.17
N SER A 94 -5.37 -3.51 -8.75
CA SER A 94 -4.11 -4.11 -8.31
C SER A 94 -3.23 -4.41 -9.50
N THR A 95 -1.91 -4.24 -9.41
CA THR A 95 -1.02 -4.55 -10.53
C THR A 95 -1.07 -6.04 -10.90
N ARG A 96 -1.37 -6.91 -9.93
CA ARG A 96 -1.66 -8.34 -10.16
C ARG A 96 -2.88 -8.56 -11.05
N ALA A 97 -3.89 -7.70 -10.93
CA ALA A 97 -5.05 -7.76 -11.81
C ALA A 97 -4.73 -7.31 -13.25
N GLY A 98 -3.64 -6.57 -13.47
CA GLY A 98 -3.15 -6.24 -14.81
C GLY A 98 -2.76 -7.48 -15.64
N GLY A 99 -2.29 -8.55 -15.00
CA GLY A 99 -1.90 -9.81 -15.65
C GLY A 99 -3.06 -10.67 -16.17
N LEU A 100 -4.30 -10.23 -15.99
CA LEU A 100 -5.50 -11.02 -16.28
C LEU A 100 -5.95 -10.97 -17.75
N GLY A 101 -5.27 -10.23 -18.61
CA GLY A 101 -5.63 -10.19 -20.03
C GLY A 101 -6.79 -9.25 -20.40
N ILE A 102 -7.31 -8.45 -19.44
CA ILE A 102 -8.49 -7.59 -19.63
C ILE A 102 -8.26 -6.45 -20.65
N ASN A 103 -9.35 -5.85 -21.14
CA ASN A 103 -9.30 -4.71 -22.05
C ASN A 103 -9.87 -3.47 -21.37
N LEU A 104 -9.10 -2.38 -21.30
CA LEU A 104 -9.46 -1.13 -20.60
C LEU A 104 -9.25 0.11 -21.49
N THR A 105 -9.46 -0.03 -22.81
CA THR A 105 -9.42 1.04 -23.82
C THR A 105 -10.33 2.24 -23.55
N ALA A 106 -11.29 2.12 -22.64
CA ALA A 106 -12.11 3.23 -22.19
C ALA A 106 -11.30 4.35 -21.50
N ALA A 107 -10.25 3.98 -20.77
CA ALA A 107 -9.41 4.95 -20.06
C ALA A 107 -8.31 5.49 -20.95
N ASP A 108 -8.03 6.78 -20.82
CA ASP A 108 -6.96 7.49 -21.52
C ASP A 108 -5.83 7.90 -20.58
N THR A 109 -6.02 7.84 -19.27
CA THR A 109 -4.97 8.13 -18.30
C THR A 109 -4.65 6.92 -17.43
N VAL A 110 -3.37 6.62 -17.24
CA VAL A 110 -2.88 5.56 -16.35
C VAL A 110 -1.99 6.19 -15.29
N ILE A 111 -2.26 5.91 -14.02
CA ILE A 111 -1.48 6.39 -12.88
C ILE A 111 -0.94 5.20 -12.10
N PHE A 112 0.39 5.10 -12.00
CA PHE A 112 1.06 4.18 -11.08
C PHE A 112 1.31 4.89 -9.75
N TYR A 113 0.62 4.44 -8.70
CA TYR A 113 0.80 5.00 -7.34
C TYR A 113 2.10 4.51 -6.68
N ASP A 114 2.41 3.24 -6.90
CA ASP A 114 3.67 2.59 -6.58
C ASP A 114 4.23 1.90 -7.83
N SER A 115 5.54 1.62 -7.83
CA SER A 115 6.24 1.03 -8.97
C SER A 115 6.70 -0.38 -8.63
N ASP A 116 6.57 -1.30 -9.58
CA ASP A 116 7.14 -2.64 -9.45
C ASP A 116 8.66 -2.62 -9.73
N TRP A 117 9.36 -3.61 -9.18
CA TRP A 117 10.77 -3.88 -9.48
C TRP A 117 10.94 -4.53 -10.86
N ASN A 118 9.87 -5.15 -11.35
CA ASN A 118 9.80 -5.78 -12.67
C ASN A 118 9.11 -4.84 -13.67
N PRO A 119 9.85 -4.24 -14.63
CA PRO A 119 9.28 -3.31 -15.60
C PRO A 119 8.23 -3.97 -16.52
N THR A 120 8.28 -5.28 -16.70
CA THR A 120 7.32 -6.00 -17.56
C THR A 120 5.91 -6.00 -16.99
N VAL A 121 5.77 -5.98 -15.66
CA VAL A 121 4.48 -5.95 -14.98
C VAL A 121 3.77 -4.61 -15.26
N ASP A 122 4.51 -3.51 -15.12
CA ASP A 122 3.99 -2.17 -15.42
C ASP A 122 3.72 -1.98 -16.91
N GLN A 123 4.58 -2.52 -17.79
CA GLN A 123 4.33 -2.50 -19.23
C GLN A 123 3.04 -3.22 -19.60
N GLN A 124 2.82 -4.43 -19.07
CA GLN A 124 1.58 -5.18 -19.30
C GLN A 124 0.34 -4.43 -18.80
N ALA A 125 0.46 -3.71 -17.68
CA ALA A 125 -0.60 -2.86 -17.16
C ALA A 125 -0.91 -1.69 -18.09
N MET A 126 0.11 -0.99 -18.63
CA MET A 126 -0.08 0.06 -19.63
C MET A 126 -0.75 -0.47 -20.91
N ASP A 127 -0.35 -1.65 -21.37
CA ASP A 127 -0.90 -2.31 -22.56
C ASP A 127 -2.40 -2.65 -22.42
N ARG A 128 -2.97 -2.61 -21.20
CA ARG A 128 -4.43 -2.77 -20.99
C ARG A 128 -5.23 -1.60 -21.55
N ALA A 129 -4.70 -0.39 -21.46
CA ALA A 129 -5.29 0.84 -21.98
C ALA A 129 -4.75 1.19 -23.37
N HIS A 130 -3.45 0.95 -23.61
CA HIS A 130 -2.79 1.12 -24.90
C HIS A 130 -2.98 -0.13 -25.78
N ARG A 131 -4.24 -0.44 -26.09
CA ARG A 131 -4.64 -1.61 -26.87
C ARG A 131 -5.42 -1.23 -28.12
N LEU A 132 -5.48 -2.14 -29.10
CA LEU A 132 -6.36 -2.03 -30.26
C LEU A 132 -7.80 -1.75 -29.82
N GLY A 133 -8.36 -0.63 -30.28
CA GLY A 133 -9.66 -0.10 -29.86
C GLY A 133 -9.58 1.21 -29.05
N GLN A 134 -8.38 1.61 -28.61
CA GLN A 134 -8.15 2.93 -28.05
C GLN A 134 -8.16 3.99 -29.15
N THR A 135 -8.88 5.09 -28.93
CA THR A 135 -8.97 6.23 -29.87
C THR A 135 -8.29 7.49 -29.34
N LYS A 136 -8.08 7.57 -28.02
CA LYS A 136 -7.42 8.71 -27.35
C LYS A 136 -5.96 8.43 -27.06
N GLN A 137 -5.15 9.49 -26.96
CA GLN A 137 -3.76 9.37 -26.53
C GLN A 137 -3.70 8.91 -25.07
N VAL A 138 -2.98 7.81 -24.81
CA VAL A 138 -2.82 7.28 -23.46
C VAL A 138 -1.68 8.01 -22.76
N THR A 139 -1.98 8.69 -21.65
CA THR A 139 -0.98 9.38 -20.82
C THR A 139 -0.69 8.57 -19.57
N VAL A 140 0.60 8.35 -19.28
CA VAL A 140 1.04 7.54 -18.13
C VAL A 140 1.76 8.44 -17.11
N TYR A 141 1.23 8.48 -15.90
CA TYR A 141 1.84 9.14 -14.74
C TYR A 141 2.39 8.10 -13.77
N ARG A 142 3.55 8.38 -13.20
CA ARG A 142 4.18 7.55 -12.17
C ARG A 142 4.54 8.41 -10.97
N LEU A 143 3.94 8.12 -9.82
CA LEU A 143 4.18 8.87 -8.59
C LEU A 143 5.40 8.31 -7.87
N ILE A 144 6.43 9.15 -7.70
CA ILE A 144 7.71 8.77 -7.07
C ILE A 144 8.06 9.79 -5.99
N CYS A 145 8.39 9.30 -4.80
CA CYS A 145 8.91 10.12 -3.71
C CYS A 145 10.42 10.31 -3.85
N LYS A 146 10.88 11.57 -3.96
CA LYS A 146 12.30 11.91 -4.02
C LYS A 146 13.04 11.58 -2.73
N GLY A 147 14.30 11.17 -2.82
CA GLY A 147 15.15 10.82 -1.68
C GLY A 147 14.73 9.53 -0.97
N THR A 148 13.88 8.71 -1.59
CA THR A 148 13.39 7.46 -1.02
C THR A 148 13.87 6.25 -1.82
N ILE A 149 13.58 5.05 -1.30
CA ILE A 149 13.88 3.80 -2.00
C ILE A 149 13.19 3.71 -3.37
N GLU A 150 12.09 4.43 -3.60
CA GLU A 150 11.33 4.39 -4.86
C GLU A 150 12.15 4.85 -6.07
N GLU A 151 13.07 5.82 -5.89
CA GLU A 151 13.98 6.26 -6.96
C GLU A 151 14.93 5.12 -7.37
N ARG A 152 15.42 4.35 -6.40
CA ARG A 152 16.29 3.19 -6.68
C ARG A 152 15.52 2.07 -7.39
N ILE A 153 14.28 1.83 -6.99
CA ILE A 153 13.41 0.84 -7.65
C ILE A 153 13.21 1.21 -9.11
N LEU A 154 12.88 2.48 -9.38
CA LEU A 154 12.70 2.97 -10.75
C LEU A 154 13.97 2.82 -11.58
N GLN A 155 15.12 3.21 -11.03
CA GLN A 155 16.41 3.13 -11.72
C GLN A 155 16.74 1.69 -12.09
N ARG A 156 16.55 0.74 -11.17
CA ARG A 156 16.74 -0.70 -11.43
C ARG A 156 15.76 -1.24 -12.47
N ALA A 157 14.49 -0.88 -12.38
CA ALA A 157 13.49 -1.29 -13.36
C ALA A 157 13.84 -0.77 -14.76
N LYS A 158 14.40 0.44 -14.87
CA LYS A 158 14.88 1.01 -16.13
C LYS A 158 16.08 0.25 -16.69
N GLU A 159 17.09 -0.02 -15.87
CA GLU A 159 18.25 -0.85 -16.23
C GLU A 159 17.82 -2.22 -16.78
N LYS A 160 16.88 -2.89 -16.11
CA LYS A 160 16.30 -4.16 -16.58
C LYS A 160 15.59 -4.03 -17.92
N SER A 161 14.80 -2.97 -18.09
CA SER A 161 14.04 -2.74 -19.33
C SER A 161 14.98 -2.51 -20.51
N GLU A 162 16.08 -1.77 -20.30
CA GLU A 162 17.11 -1.56 -21.31
C GLU A 162 17.81 -2.86 -21.69
N ILE A 163 18.20 -3.68 -20.70
CA ILE A 163 18.78 -5.01 -20.93
C ILE A 163 17.82 -5.89 -21.73
N GLN A 164 16.56 -5.95 -21.31
CA GLN A 164 15.54 -6.75 -21.99
C GLN A 164 15.35 -6.30 -23.45
N ARG A 165 15.30 -4.99 -23.70
CA ARG A 165 15.18 -4.42 -25.05
C ARG A 165 16.39 -4.79 -25.92
N MET A 166 17.60 -4.72 -25.37
CA MET A 166 18.83 -5.11 -26.08
C MET A 166 18.82 -6.58 -26.48
N VAL A 167 18.41 -7.47 -25.57
CA VAL A 167 18.33 -8.92 -25.85
C VAL A 167 17.30 -9.23 -26.94
N ILE A 168 16.12 -8.61 -26.89
CA ILE A 168 15.04 -8.85 -27.86
C ILE A 168 15.39 -8.32 -29.26
N SER A 169 16.09 -7.20 -29.35
CA SER A 169 16.38 -6.54 -30.64
C SER A 169 17.44 -7.27 -31.47
N GLY A 170 18.10 -8.31 -30.94
CA GLY A 170 18.98 -9.23 -31.69
C GLY A 170 20.24 -8.62 -32.33
N GLY A 171 20.45 -7.30 -32.20
CA GLY A 171 21.52 -6.57 -32.88
C GLY A 171 22.79 -6.51 -32.05
N ASN A 172 23.85 -7.20 -32.52
CA ASN A 172 25.24 -7.14 -32.04
C ASN A 172 25.39 -6.97 -30.52
N PHE A 173 25.36 -8.09 -29.80
CA PHE A 173 26.01 -8.22 -28.50
C PHE A 173 27.47 -7.77 -28.65
N ARG A 174 27.77 -6.50 -28.38
CA ARG A 174 29.13 -6.05 -28.11
C ARG A 174 29.39 -6.43 -26.65
N PRO A 175 30.28 -7.40 -26.37
CA PRO A 175 30.53 -7.87 -25.00
C PRO A 175 31.07 -6.77 -24.06
N ASP A 176 31.42 -5.61 -24.61
CA ASP A 176 31.98 -4.45 -23.90
C ASP A 176 30.96 -3.58 -23.17
N VAL A 177 29.66 -3.68 -23.45
CA VAL A 177 28.68 -2.72 -22.89
C VAL A 177 28.05 -3.21 -21.57
N LEU A 178 27.85 -4.51 -21.39
CA LEU A 178 27.41 -5.10 -20.12
C LEU A 178 28.00 -6.50 -19.97
N LYS A 179 28.74 -6.72 -18.88
CA LYS A 179 29.33 -8.03 -18.61
C LYS A 179 28.21 -9.01 -18.21
N PRO A 180 28.25 -10.29 -18.61
CA PRO A 180 27.28 -11.30 -18.16
C PRO A 180 27.15 -11.38 -16.62
N LYS A 181 28.22 -11.04 -15.90
CA LYS A 181 28.24 -10.91 -14.43
C LYS A 181 27.34 -9.79 -13.91
N GLU A 182 27.18 -8.68 -14.64
CA GLU A 182 26.32 -7.56 -14.24
C GLU A 182 24.84 -7.91 -14.44
N VAL A 183 24.48 -8.62 -15.51
CA VAL A 183 23.12 -9.12 -15.73
C VAL A 183 22.74 -10.14 -14.66
N VAL A 184 23.64 -11.07 -14.34
CA VAL A 184 23.43 -12.05 -13.26
C VAL A 184 23.39 -11.38 -11.88
N SER A 185 24.26 -10.40 -11.62
CA SER A 185 24.25 -9.63 -10.38
C SER A 185 22.94 -8.87 -10.19
N LEU A 186 22.39 -8.27 -11.27
CA LEU A 186 21.15 -7.52 -11.20
C LEU A 186 19.97 -8.41 -10.78
N LEU A 187 19.89 -9.62 -11.35
CA LEU A 187 18.85 -10.61 -11.01
C LEU A 187 19.00 -11.17 -9.60
N LEU A 188 20.24 -11.37 -9.12
CA LEU A 188 20.51 -11.88 -7.77
C LEU A 188 20.29 -10.81 -6.69
N ASP A 189 20.59 -9.54 -6.97
CA ASP A 189 20.40 -8.43 -6.03
C ASP A 189 18.91 -8.15 -5.74
N ASP A 190 18.03 -8.42 -6.72
CA ASP A 190 16.58 -8.21 -6.58
C ASP A 190 15.94 -9.14 -5.55
N ASP A 191 16.21 -10.45 -5.64
CA ASP A 191 15.61 -11.46 -4.75
C ASP A 191 16.01 -11.21 -3.29
N ASP A 192 17.27 -10.85 -3.05
CA ASP A 192 17.78 -10.57 -1.72
C ASP A 192 17.26 -9.25 -1.15
N MET A 193 17.12 -8.21 -1.99
CA MET A 193 16.48 -6.96 -1.59
C MET A 193 14.99 -7.15 -1.30
N GLU A 194 14.28 -7.89 -2.14
CA GLU A 194 12.85 -8.18 -1.96
C GLU A 194 12.62 -8.97 -0.66
N ARG A 195 13.45 -9.98 -0.39
CA ARG A 195 13.42 -10.72 0.88
C ARG A 195 13.65 -9.78 2.07
N LYS A 196 14.69 -8.95 2.02
CA LYS A 196 14.99 -7.98 3.10
C LYS A 196 13.83 -7.00 3.33
N LEU A 197 13.19 -6.53 2.27
CA LEU A 197 12.05 -5.63 2.34
C LEU A 197 10.81 -6.30 2.92
N ARG A 198 10.47 -7.51 2.44
CA ARG A 198 9.38 -8.32 2.99
C ARG A 198 9.62 -8.63 4.46
N HIS A 199 10.87 -8.90 4.85
CA HIS A 199 11.24 -9.11 6.24
C HIS A 199 11.03 -7.84 7.07
N LYS A 200 11.54 -6.69 6.61
CA LYS A 200 11.40 -5.40 7.30
C LYS A 200 9.95 -4.92 7.42
N GLN A 201 9.12 -5.19 6.41
CA GLN A 201 7.67 -4.93 6.46
C GLN A 201 6.95 -5.84 7.45
N LYS A 202 7.27 -7.15 7.46
CA LYS A 202 6.75 -8.10 8.44
C LYS A 202 7.15 -7.72 9.87
N GLU A 203 8.39 -7.31 10.07
CA GLU A 203 8.89 -6.83 11.37
C GLU A 203 8.15 -5.57 11.83
N ARG A 204 7.93 -4.60 10.93
CA ARG A 204 7.13 -3.40 11.24
C ARG A 204 5.70 -3.76 11.63
N HIS A 205 5.04 -4.65 10.88
CA HIS A 205 3.71 -5.12 11.22
C HIS A 205 3.66 -5.89 12.53
N GLN A 206 4.64 -6.76 12.80
CA GLN A 206 4.72 -7.44 14.10
C GLN A 206 4.96 -6.46 15.25
N LYS A 207 5.75 -5.41 15.05
CA LYS A 207 5.95 -4.36 16.06
C LYS A 207 4.67 -3.57 16.31
N GLU A 208 3.93 -3.20 15.27
CA GLU A 208 2.63 -2.53 15.38
C GLU A 208 1.60 -3.39 16.11
N GLU A 209 1.48 -4.67 15.74
CA GLU A 209 0.56 -5.60 16.39
C GLU A 209 0.95 -5.84 17.86
N ASN A 210 2.24 -6.04 18.16
CA ASN A 210 2.73 -6.11 19.54
C ASN A 210 2.46 -4.83 20.34
N TYR A 211 2.56 -3.66 19.71
CA TYR A 211 2.27 -2.39 20.37
C TYR A 211 0.78 -2.26 20.69
N LYS A 212 -0.10 -2.64 19.76
CA LYS A 212 -1.56 -2.68 19.96
C LYS A 212 -1.95 -3.70 21.02
N GLU A 213 -1.34 -4.88 21.03
CA GLU A 213 -1.58 -5.92 22.02
C GLU A 213 -1.17 -5.45 23.43
N LYS A 214 0.03 -4.87 23.56
CA LYS A 214 0.48 -4.26 24.84
C LYS A 214 -0.43 -3.12 25.29
N ASP A 215 -0.93 -2.30 24.39
CA ASP A 215 -1.87 -1.22 24.71
C ASP A 215 -3.23 -1.78 25.18
N ARG A 216 -3.75 -2.82 24.51
CA ARG A 216 -4.96 -3.54 24.93
C ARG A 216 -4.78 -4.19 26.30
N GLU A 217 -3.62 -4.79 26.57
CA GLU A 217 -3.31 -5.42 27.85
C GLU A 217 -3.17 -4.38 28.98
N ARG A 218 -2.52 -3.24 28.71
CA ARG A 218 -2.47 -2.08 29.63
C ARG A 218 -3.86 -1.58 29.97
N LYS A 219 -4.73 -1.39 28.97
CA LYS A 219 -6.12 -0.97 29.16
C LYS A 219 -6.93 -1.99 29.98
N ARG A 220 -6.75 -3.30 29.73
CA ARG A 220 -7.37 -4.38 30.54
C ARG A 220 -6.92 -4.34 32.00
N LYS A 221 -5.61 -4.25 32.27
CA LYS A 221 -5.06 -4.17 33.63
C LYS A 221 -5.54 -2.92 34.36
N GLN A 222 -5.61 -1.78 33.66
CA GLN A 222 -6.09 -0.52 34.24
C GLN A 222 -7.60 -0.55 34.53
N TYR A 223 -8.40 -1.25 33.72
CA TYR A 223 -9.81 -1.50 34.02
C TYR A 223 -9.97 -2.42 35.24
N GLN A 224 -9.18 -3.49 35.32
CA GLN A 224 -9.20 -4.43 36.45
C GLN A 224 -8.84 -3.76 37.79
N TYR A 225 -7.86 -2.84 37.78
CA TYR A 225 -7.46 -2.07 38.97
C TYR A 225 -8.51 -1.03 39.39
N LYS A 226 -9.33 -0.53 38.45
CA LYS A 226 -10.44 0.40 38.73
C LYS A 226 -11.70 -0.30 39.26
N VAL A 227 -11.87 -1.60 39.00
CA VAL A 227 -13.07 -2.38 39.39
C VAL A 227 -12.92 -3.04 40.76
N CYS A 228 -11.71 -3.20 41.30
CA CYS A 228 -11.48 -3.73 42.65
C CYS A 228 -10.92 -2.68 43.62
N PRO A 229 -11.75 -2.00 44.43
CA PRO A 229 -11.28 -1.31 45.63
C PRO A 229 -10.96 -2.35 46.73
N SER A 230 -9.77 -2.21 47.31
CA SER A 230 -9.15 -3.07 48.33
C SER A 230 -10.07 -3.59 49.44
N VAL A 231 -10.03 -4.90 49.69
CA VAL A 231 -10.46 -5.51 50.98
C VAL A 231 -9.35 -5.25 52.01
N SER A 232 -9.68 -4.49 53.08
CA SER A 232 -8.76 -4.09 54.15
C SER A 232 -8.23 -5.26 54.99
N LEU A 233 -6.91 -5.35 55.15
CA LEU A 233 -6.26 -6.09 56.23
C LEU A 233 -6.34 -5.28 57.54
N LYS A 234 -6.98 -5.83 58.57
CA LYS A 234 -6.94 -5.32 59.95
C LYS A 234 -5.78 -5.97 60.71
N HIS A 235 -4.82 -5.17 61.17
CA HIS A 235 -3.92 -5.53 62.27
C HIS A 235 -4.61 -5.27 63.61
N PRO A 236 -4.30 -6.03 64.67
CA PRO A 236 -4.36 -5.51 66.03
C PRO A 236 -2.98 -5.54 66.72
N PHE A 237 -2.75 -4.44 67.44
CA PHE A 237 -1.66 -4.16 68.37
C PHE A 237 -1.66 -5.08 69.60
N SER A 238 -0.49 -5.39 70.18
CA SER A 238 -0.14 -5.06 71.58
C SER A 238 1.27 -5.53 72.00
N SER A 239 2.08 -4.53 72.38
CA SER A 239 3.20 -4.43 73.36
C SER A 239 4.27 -5.53 73.59
N PRO A 240 5.54 -5.12 73.85
CA PRO A 240 6.67 -6.02 74.09
C PRO A 240 6.93 -6.31 75.58
N SER A 241 7.28 -7.55 75.92
CA SER A 241 7.79 -7.92 77.25
C SER A 241 9.24 -8.38 77.14
N PHE A 242 10.13 -7.63 77.80
CA PHE A 242 11.53 -7.99 78.07
C PHE A 242 11.61 -9.15 79.06
N HIS A 243 12.54 -10.09 78.86
CA HIS A 243 13.11 -10.87 79.96
C HIS A 243 14.62 -11.05 79.75
N ILE A 244 15.37 -10.73 80.79
CA ILE A 244 16.84 -10.76 80.90
C ILE A 244 17.32 -12.16 81.32
N SER A 245 18.54 -12.47 80.88
CA SER A 245 19.43 -13.64 80.99
C SER A 245 19.66 -14.30 82.37
N LEU A 246 20.06 -15.58 82.39
CA LEU A 246 21.40 -16.10 82.80
C LEU A 246 21.43 -17.67 82.86
N PRO A 247 22.62 -18.32 83.00
CA PRO A 247 22.98 -19.59 82.38
C PRO A 247 23.07 -20.78 83.36
N HIS A 248 23.11 -22.00 82.82
CA HIS A 248 24.11 -23.02 83.15
C HIS A 248 24.17 -24.12 82.08
#